data_AF-A0A1B6JQH7-F1
#
_entry.id   AF-A0A1B6JQH7-F1
#
_cell.length_a   1.000
_cell.length_b   1.000
_cell.length_c   1.000
_cell.angle_alpha   90.00
_cell.angle_beta   90.00
_cell.angle_gamma   90.00
#
_symmetry.space_group_name_H-M   'P 1'
#
loop_
_entity.id
_entity.type
_entity.pdbx_description
1 polymer ?
#
loop_
_entity_poly.entity_id
_entity_poly.type
_entity_poly.pdbx_seq_one_letter_code
_entity_poly.pdbx_strand_id
1 'polypeptide(L)'
;IFYLELAIGQRLRKGAIGVWNQVSPYMAGIGISSAVVSFNVALYYNTIIAWCLFYFVQSFQSELPWSECPNKYFENGTYLPEPECVASTPTQYFWYRTTLMVSEDIDHPQVFNWKIAFALVIAWILVYMCMIKGIASSGKVVYVTATFPYIVLIIFFFRGVTLHGMFDGLRHLFTPKWYTLTDPVVWLEAGTQIFFSLGLAFGGLIAFSSYNPVNNNCYRDAIMVSMTNCFTSMFAGIVVFSVIGFKATLNYEKCLE
;
A
#
# COMPACT_ATOMS: atom_id res chain seq x y z
N ILE A 1 9.08 19.21 8.48
CA ILE A 1 7.89 19.47 7.63
C ILE A 1 6.62 18.97 8.30
N PHE A 2 6.53 17.69 8.69
CA PHE A 2 5.36 17.13 9.40
C PHE A 2 4.85 18.00 10.57
N TYR A 3 5.74 18.37 11.50
CA TYR A 3 5.41 19.24 12.63
C TYR A 3 4.86 20.61 12.20
N LEU A 4 5.41 21.20 11.13
CA LEU A 4 4.96 22.49 10.62
C LEU A 4 3.54 22.41 10.08
N GLU A 5 3.20 21.36 9.32
CA GLU A 5 1.83 21.14 8.82
C GLU A 5 0.81 20.94 9.96
N LEU A 6 1.19 20.20 11.01
CA LEU A 6 0.34 20.05 12.19
C LEU A 6 0.16 21.37 12.94
N ALA A 7 1.24 22.11 13.17
CA ALA A 7 1.20 23.36 13.90
C ALA A 7 0.38 24.44 13.17
N ILE A 8 0.56 24.58 11.85
CA ILE A 8 -0.17 25.58 11.07
C ILE A 8 -1.67 25.26 10.97
N GLY A 9 -2.04 23.98 10.80
CA GLY A 9 -3.43 23.55 10.78
C GLY A 9 -4.12 23.80 12.12
N GLN A 10 -3.49 23.38 13.23
CA GLN A 10 -4.02 23.61 14.58
C GLN A 10 -4.13 25.11 14.92
N ARG A 11 -3.19 25.95 14.45
CA ARG A 11 -3.20 27.40 14.73
C ARG A 11 -4.28 28.13 13.93
N LEU A 12 -4.41 27.85 12.64
CA LEU A 12 -5.25 28.64 11.72
C LEU A 12 -6.67 28.09 11.54
N ARG A 13 -6.94 26.83 11.96
CA ARG A 13 -8.31 26.26 11.97
C ARG A 13 -9.01 26.23 10.61
N LYS A 14 -8.22 26.06 9.55
CA LYS A 14 -8.72 25.99 8.17
C LYS A 14 -8.13 24.77 7.48
N GLY A 15 -8.78 24.35 6.39
CA GLY A 15 -8.20 23.38 5.45
C GLY A 15 -7.01 23.97 4.68
N ALA A 16 -6.28 23.13 3.93
CA ALA A 16 -5.04 23.50 3.26
C ALA A 16 -5.14 24.77 2.40
N ILE A 17 -6.18 24.91 1.56
CA ILE A 17 -6.39 26.11 0.73
C ILE A 17 -6.57 27.36 1.59
N GLY A 18 -7.40 27.26 2.64
CA GLY A 18 -7.67 28.40 3.54
C GLY A 18 -6.45 28.80 4.37
N VAL A 19 -5.61 27.84 4.75
CA VAL A 19 -4.34 28.08 5.45
C VAL A 19 -3.37 28.86 4.57
N TRP A 20 -3.09 28.37 3.36
CA TRP A 20 -2.10 29.02 2.49
C TRP A 20 -2.56 30.40 2.02
N ASN A 21 -3.85 30.58 1.73
CA ASN A 21 -4.42 31.88 1.39
C ASN A 21 -4.32 32.89 2.54
N GLN A 22 -4.39 32.43 3.79
CA GLN A 22 -4.24 33.29 4.97
C GLN A 22 -2.77 33.66 5.25
N VAL A 23 -1.82 32.80 4.91
CA VAL A 23 -0.38 33.12 4.98
C VAL A 23 -0.02 34.16 3.93
N SER A 24 -0.46 33.95 2.69
CA SER A 24 -0.32 34.93 1.61
C SER A 24 -1.33 34.62 0.50
N PRO A 25 -2.06 35.62 -0.05
CA PRO A 25 -2.98 35.40 -1.17
C PRO A 25 -2.32 34.77 -2.40
N TYR A 26 -1.02 35.05 -2.61
CA TYR A 26 -0.25 34.46 -3.72
C TYR A 26 0.08 32.97 -3.52
N MET A 27 -0.08 32.43 -2.31
CA MET A 27 0.22 31.04 -1.98
C MET A 27 -1.00 30.12 -2.04
N ALA A 28 -2.19 30.62 -2.36
CA ALA A 28 -3.41 29.81 -2.47
C ALA A 28 -3.26 28.62 -3.45
N GLY A 29 -2.40 28.77 -4.47
CA GLY A 29 -2.07 27.71 -5.42
C GLY A 29 -1.49 26.44 -4.79
N ILE A 30 -0.80 26.54 -3.63
CA ILE A 30 -0.27 25.37 -2.92
C ILE A 30 -1.41 24.46 -2.46
N GLY A 31 -2.46 25.03 -1.86
CA GLY A 31 -3.61 24.25 -1.40
C GLY A 31 -4.38 23.60 -2.56
N ILE A 32 -4.50 24.28 -3.70
CA ILE A 32 -5.13 23.74 -4.91
C ILE A 32 -4.29 22.59 -5.47
N SER A 33 -2.97 22.77 -5.56
CA SER A 33 -2.04 21.72 -5.99
C SER A 33 -2.14 20.48 -5.10
N SER A 34 -2.15 20.65 -3.77
CA SER A 34 -2.35 19.55 -2.82
C SER A 34 -3.66 18.78 -3.05
N ALA A 35 -4.75 19.48 -3.39
CA ALA A 35 -6.04 18.85 -3.69
C ALA A 35 -6.00 18.04 -5.01
N VAL A 36 -5.37 18.58 -6.05
CA VAL A 36 -5.18 17.88 -7.34
C VAL A 36 -4.31 16.63 -7.16
N VAL A 37 -3.20 16.74 -6.42
CA VAL A 37 -2.34 15.59 -6.12
C VAL A 37 -3.10 14.53 -5.32
N SER A 38 -3.83 14.94 -4.28
CA SER A 38 -4.65 14.02 -3.46
C SER A 38 -5.73 13.32 -4.29
N PHE A 39 -6.37 14.02 -5.23
CA PHE A 39 -7.34 13.43 -6.14
C PHE A 39 -6.71 12.35 -7.02
N ASN A 40 -5.58 12.65 -7.67
CA ASN A 40 -4.87 11.67 -8.51
C ASN A 40 -4.42 10.44 -7.71
N VAL A 41 -3.89 10.65 -6.51
CA VAL A 41 -3.49 9.56 -5.61
C VAL A 41 -4.69 8.70 -5.20
N ALA A 42 -5.82 9.32 -4.86
CA ALA A 42 -7.04 8.59 -4.51
C ALA A 42 -7.56 7.70 -5.66
N LEU A 43 -7.39 8.11 -6.92
CA LEU A 43 -7.84 7.33 -8.08
C LEU A 43 -7.12 5.98 -8.16
N TYR A 44 -5.78 5.97 -8.17
CA TYR A 44 -5.03 4.72 -8.33
C TYR A 44 -4.92 3.90 -7.04
N TYR A 45 -4.88 4.53 -5.86
CA TYR A 45 -4.87 3.78 -4.60
C TYR A 45 -6.17 2.99 -4.39
N ASN A 46 -7.33 3.53 -4.80
CA ASN A 46 -8.57 2.77 -4.75
C ASN A 46 -8.57 1.56 -5.70
N THR A 47 -7.82 1.61 -6.80
CA THR A 47 -7.59 0.43 -7.65
C THR A 47 -6.81 -0.67 -6.93
N ILE A 48 -5.80 -0.30 -6.12
CA ILE A 48 -5.07 -1.28 -5.29
C ILE A 48 -6.00 -1.92 -4.25
N ILE A 49 -6.87 -1.12 -3.61
CA ILE A 49 -7.88 -1.64 -2.68
C ILE A 49 -8.82 -2.60 -3.41
N ALA A 50 -9.25 -2.28 -4.64
CA ALA A 50 -10.07 -3.17 -5.45
C ALA A 50 -9.40 -4.51 -5.73
N TRP A 51 -8.09 -4.52 -6.05
CA TRP A 51 -7.32 -5.76 -6.18
C TRP A 51 -7.30 -6.55 -4.88
N CYS A 52 -7.06 -5.90 -3.73
CA CYS A 52 -7.08 -6.56 -2.43
C CYS A 52 -8.45 -7.18 -2.11
N LEU A 53 -9.55 -6.46 -2.40
CA LEU A 53 -10.92 -6.95 -2.22
C LEU A 53 -11.20 -8.16 -3.13
N PHE A 54 -10.73 -8.12 -4.37
CA PHE A 54 -10.85 -9.24 -5.29
C PHE A 54 -10.15 -10.49 -4.75
N TYR A 55 -8.89 -10.37 -4.31
CA TYR A 55 -8.16 -11.48 -3.69
C TYR A 55 -8.81 -11.96 -2.38
N PHE A 56 -9.34 -11.04 -1.57
CA PHE A 56 -10.03 -11.36 -0.33
C PHE A 56 -11.25 -12.24 -0.58
N VAL A 57 -12.10 -11.89 -1.56
CA VAL A 57 -13.28 -12.71 -1.91
C VAL A 57 -12.85 -14.07 -2.46
N GLN A 58 -11.80 -14.11 -3.29
CA GLN A 58 -11.27 -15.37 -3.84
C GLN A 58 -10.55 -16.25 -2.80
N SER A 59 -10.35 -15.77 -1.57
CA SER A 59 -9.74 -16.56 -0.50
C SER A 59 -10.76 -17.41 0.28
N PHE A 60 -12.07 -17.28 0.01
CA PHE A 60 -13.13 -18.06 0.67
C PHE A 60 -13.37 -19.44 0.04
N GLN A 61 -12.30 -20.13 -0.34
CA GLN A 61 -12.33 -21.49 -0.89
C GLN A 61 -11.17 -22.31 -0.32
N SER A 62 -11.36 -23.64 -0.24
CA SER A 62 -10.37 -24.55 0.34
C SER A 62 -9.08 -24.63 -0.48
N GLU A 63 -9.22 -24.72 -1.80
CA GLU A 63 -8.12 -24.67 -2.74
C GLU A 63 -8.02 -23.25 -3.30
N LEU A 64 -6.88 -22.59 -3.10
CA LEU A 64 -6.71 -21.22 -3.55
C LEU A 64 -6.59 -21.18 -5.08
N PRO A 65 -7.19 -20.20 -5.79
CA PRO A 65 -7.20 -20.21 -7.24
C PRO A 65 -5.82 -19.93 -7.88
N TRP A 66 -4.82 -19.57 -7.06
CA TRP A 66 -3.42 -19.38 -7.45
C TRP A 66 -2.49 -20.45 -6.86
N SER A 67 -3.02 -21.57 -6.34
CA SER A 67 -2.18 -22.68 -5.85
C SER A 67 -1.65 -23.55 -6.98
N GLU A 68 -2.47 -23.80 -8.00
CA GLU A 68 -2.17 -24.71 -9.11
C GLU A 68 -2.48 -24.09 -10.47
N CYS A 69 -1.85 -24.62 -11.53
CA CYS A 69 -2.14 -24.19 -12.89
C CYS A 69 -3.48 -24.75 -13.36
N PRO A 70 -4.35 -23.92 -13.98
CA PRO A 70 -5.60 -24.43 -14.53
C PRO A 70 -5.32 -25.33 -15.73
N ASN A 71 -6.09 -26.40 -15.86
CA ASN A 71 -6.09 -27.26 -17.02
C ASN A 71 -7.05 -26.71 -18.08
N LYS A 72 -6.60 -26.68 -19.34
CA LYS A 72 -7.38 -26.23 -20.50
C LYS A 72 -7.62 -27.40 -21.45
N TYR A 73 -8.80 -27.41 -22.04
CA TYR A 73 -9.15 -28.36 -23.09
C TYR A 73 -8.63 -27.85 -24.43
N PHE A 74 -7.77 -28.64 -25.06
CA PHE A 74 -7.21 -28.33 -26.38
C PHE A 74 -8.08 -28.94 -27.48
N GLU A 75 -8.08 -28.34 -28.67
CA GLU A 75 -8.84 -28.82 -29.84
C GLU A 75 -8.51 -30.29 -30.20
N ASN A 76 -7.34 -30.76 -29.80
CA ASN A 76 -6.85 -32.13 -29.97
C ASN A 76 -7.51 -33.15 -29.01
N GLY A 77 -8.48 -32.73 -28.20
CA GLY A 77 -9.18 -33.59 -27.24
C GLY A 77 -8.43 -33.86 -25.93
N THR A 78 -7.32 -33.16 -25.70
CA THR A 78 -6.46 -33.34 -24.53
C THR A 78 -6.78 -32.31 -23.45
N TYR A 79 -6.73 -32.75 -22.19
CA TYR A 79 -6.92 -31.89 -21.02
C TYR A 79 -5.56 -31.77 -20.31
N LEU A 80 -4.87 -30.66 -20.56
CA LEU A 80 -3.49 -30.44 -20.12
C LEU A 80 -3.38 -29.09 -19.40
N PRO A 81 -2.38 -28.91 -18.52
CA PRO A 81 -2.15 -27.63 -17.84
C PRO A 81 -1.81 -26.54 -18.85
N GLU A 82 -2.28 -25.31 -18.58
CA GLU A 82 -2.01 -24.17 -19.45
C GLU A 82 -0.50 -23.94 -19.60
N PRO A 83 0.06 -23.95 -20.82
CA PRO A 83 1.50 -23.90 -21.05
C PRO A 83 2.13 -22.60 -20.53
N GLU A 84 1.42 -21.46 -20.64
CA GLU A 84 1.89 -20.18 -20.09
C GLU A 84 2.01 -20.21 -18.56
N CYS A 85 1.09 -20.90 -17.89
CA CYS A 85 1.13 -21.04 -16.43
C CYS A 85 2.31 -21.92 -15.99
N VAL A 86 2.54 -23.02 -16.70
CA VAL A 86 3.66 -23.94 -16.42
C VAL A 86 5.01 -23.27 -16.66
N ALA A 87 5.14 -22.46 -17.71
CA ALA A 87 6.36 -21.71 -18.01
C ALA A 87 6.65 -20.57 -17.00
N SER A 88 5.62 -20.09 -16.30
CA SER A 88 5.74 -19.02 -15.30
C SER A 88 5.52 -19.59 -13.88
N THR A 89 4.48 -19.16 -13.19
CA THR A 89 4.03 -19.75 -11.92
C THR A 89 2.51 -19.58 -11.80
N PRO A 90 1.81 -20.46 -11.06
CA PRO A 90 0.38 -20.30 -10.78
C PRO A 90 0.01 -18.90 -10.26
N THR A 91 0.84 -18.35 -9.37
CA THR A 91 0.64 -17.00 -8.81
C THR A 91 0.80 -15.88 -9.82
N GLN A 92 1.78 -15.95 -10.73
CA GLN A 92 1.97 -14.94 -11.77
C GLN A 92 0.89 -15.04 -12.84
N TYR A 93 0.55 -16.25 -13.25
CA TYR A 93 -0.53 -16.48 -14.21
C TYR A 93 -1.86 -15.92 -13.68
N PHE A 94 -2.21 -16.23 -12.43
CA PHE A 94 -3.43 -15.71 -11.81
C PHE A 94 -3.43 -14.18 -11.72
N TRP A 95 -2.30 -13.55 -11.43
CA TRP A 95 -2.18 -12.08 -11.41
C TRP A 95 -2.36 -11.47 -12.81
N TYR A 96 -1.55 -11.88 -13.80
CA TYR A 96 -1.52 -11.22 -15.11
C TYR A 96 -2.69 -11.61 -16.02
N ARG A 97 -3.09 -12.89 -16.05
CA ARG A 97 -4.12 -13.39 -16.97
C ARG A 97 -5.51 -13.42 -16.36
N THR A 98 -5.65 -13.70 -15.06
CA THR A 98 -6.98 -13.79 -14.42
C THR A 98 -7.39 -12.49 -13.72
N THR A 99 -6.50 -11.88 -12.93
CA THR A 99 -6.82 -10.68 -12.14
C THR A 99 -6.78 -9.44 -13.02
N LEU A 100 -5.63 -9.14 -13.63
CA LEU A 100 -5.44 -7.93 -14.41
C LEU A 100 -6.07 -8.03 -15.80
N MET A 101 -5.97 -9.20 -16.44
CA MET A 101 -6.24 -9.38 -17.88
C MET A 101 -5.37 -8.41 -18.70
N VAL A 102 -4.06 -8.48 -18.48
CA VAL A 102 -3.09 -7.54 -19.07
C VAL A 102 -3.09 -7.63 -20.60
N SER A 103 -3.06 -6.47 -21.26
CA SER A 103 -2.85 -6.35 -22.71
C SER A 103 -1.38 -6.61 -23.07
N GLU A 104 -1.11 -6.83 -24.35
CA GLU A 104 0.27 -6.93 -24.84
C GLU A 104 1.02 -5.61 -24.64
N ASP A 105 0.38 -4.50 -25.00
CA ASP A 105 0.93 -3.15 -24.90
C ASP A 105 -0.09 -2.14 -24.37
N ILE A 106 0.39 -0.95 -24.00
CA ILE A 106 -0.44 0.18 -23.55
C ILE A 106 -1.33 0.75 -24.67
N ASP A 107 -0.88 0.65 -25.93
CA ASP A 107 -1.57 1.22 -27.09
C ASP A 107 -2.74 0.33 -27.58
N HIS A 108 -2.79 -0.93 -27.14
CA HIS A 108 -3.78 -1.92 -27.57
C HIS A 108 -4.56 -2.47 -26.38
N PRO A 109 -5.43 -1.65 -25.75
CA PRO A 109 -6.25 -2.11 -24.63
C PRO A 109 -7.16 -3.25 -25.08
N GLN A 110 -7.16 -4.31 -24.28
CA GLN A 110 -7.99 -5.50 -24.48
C GLN A 110 -9.40 -5.28 -23.92
N VAL A 111 -10.14 -6.38 -23.74
CA VAL A 111 -11.51 -6.39 -23.22
C VAL A 111 -11.60 -5.73 -21.83
N PHE A 112 -12.68 -4.98 -21.61
CA PHE A 112 -12.98 -4.36 -20.31
C PHE A 112 -13.11 -5.40 -19.19
N ASN A 113 -12.26 -5.30 -18.16
CA ASN A 113 -12.26 -6.19 -17.02
C ASN A 113 -13.36 -5.81 -16.01
N TRP A 114 -14.57 -6.33 -16.24
CA TRP A 114 -15.75 -6.04 -15.41
C TRP A 114 -15.61 -6.52 -13.95
N LYS A 115 -14.79 -7.55 -13.69
CA LYS A 115 -14.58 -8.09 -12.33
C LYS A 115 -13.87 -7.07 -11.45
N ILE A 116 -12.78 -6.49 -11.95
CA ILE A 116 -12.03 -5.45 -11.24
C ILE A 116 -12.83 -4.14 -11.20
N ALA A 117 -13.57 -3.81 -12.26
CA ALA A 117 -14.45 -2.63 -12.24
C ALA A 117 -15.52 -2.74 -11.14
N PHE A 118 -16.14 -3.91 -10.96
CA PHE A 118 -17.08 -4.16 -9.88
C PHE A 118 -16.42 -4.06 -8.50
N ALA A 119 -15.24 -4.65 -8.32
CA ALA A 119 -14.47 -4.52 -7.08
C ALA A 119 -14.09 -3.06 -6.78
N LEU A 120 -13.83 -2.25 -7.81
CA LEU A 120 -13.55 -0.83 -7.68
C LEU A 120 -14.78 -0.03 -7.22
N VAL A 121 -15.97 -0.34 -7.75
CA VAL A 121 -17.22 0.25 -7.27
C VAL A 121 -17.43 -0.06 -5.78
N ILE A 122 -17.19 -1.30 -5.37
CA ILE A 122 -17.26 -1.68 -3.94
C ILE A 122 -16.24 -0.91 -3.11
N ALA A 123 -14.99 -0.79 -3.57
CA ALA A 123 -13.95 -0.03 -2.87
C ALA A 123 -14.39 1.43 -2.63
N TRP A 124 -14.94 2.10 -3.65
CA TRP A 124 -15.45 3.47 -3.51
C TRP A 124 -16.65 3.56 -2.56
N ILE A 125 -17.57 2.58 -2.60
CA ILE A 125 -18.70 2.53 -1.66
C ILE A 125 -18.19 2.39 -0.21
N LEU A 126 -17.20 1.53 0.04
CA LEU A 126 -16.59 1.35 1.36
C LEU A 126 -15.94 2.65 1.85
N VAL A 127 -15.15 3.31 1.00
CA VAL A 127 -14.53 4.60 1.33
C VAL A 127 -15.59 5.65 1.64
N TYR A 128 -16.63 5.74 0.81
CA TYR A 128 -17.75 6.66 1.03
C TYR A 128 -18.45 6.40 2.37
N MET A 129 -18.78 5.16 2.69
CA MET A 129 -19.41 4.80 3.97
C MET A 129 -18.53 5.17 5.17
N CYS A 130 -17.22 4.99 5.08
CA CYS A 130 -16.29 5.36 6.15
C CYS A 130 -16.27 6.88 6.38
N MET A 131 -16.50 7.68 5.33
CA MET A 131 -16.33 9.14 5.33
C MET A 131 -17.66 9.93 5.35
N ILE A 132 -18.81 9.28 5.28
CA ILE A 132 -20.12 9.93 5.05
C ILE A 132 -20.49 11.00 6.10
N LYS A 133 -20.06 10.84 7.36
CA LYS A 133 -20.24 11.87 8.42
C LYS A 133 -18.96 12.65 8.73
N GLY A 134 -18.03 12.71 7.77
CA GLY A 134 -16.71 13.31 7.96
C GLY A 134 -15.96 12.71 9.15
N ILE A 135 -15.35 13.59 9.96
CA ILE A 135 -14.47 13.21 11.08
C ILE A 135 -15.20 12.43 12.18
N ALA A 136 -16.50 12.64 12.37
CA ALA A 136 -17.28 11.92 13.37
C ALA A 136 -17.43 10.42 13.04
N SER A 137 -17.45 10.07 11.74
CA SER A 137 -17.45 8.67 11.28
C SER A 137 -16.03 8.13 11.17
N SER A 138 -15.15 8.86 10.47
CA SER A 138 -13.79 8.37 10.19
C SER A 138 -12.99 8.14 11.48
N GLY A 139 -13.17 8.99 12.50
CA GLY A 139 -12.53 8.80 13.81
C GLY A 139 -12.94 7.49 14.50
N LYS A 140 -14.16 6.99 14.27
CA LYS A 140 -14.62 5.69 14.80
C LYS A 140 -14.06 4.52 14.00
N VAL A 141 -14.08 4.63 12.68
CA VAL A 141 -13.56 3.61 11.76
C VAL A 141 -12.06 3.39 11.96
N VAL A 142 -11.31 4.48 12.21
CA VAL A 142 -9.86 4.47 12.43
C VAL A 142 -9.45 3.57 13.61
N TYR A 143 -10.28 3.41 14.66
CA TYR A 143 -9.95 2.49 15.75
C TYR A 143 -9.77 1.06 15.27
N VAL A 144 -10.48 0.63 14.23
CA VAL A 144 -10.30 -0.70 13.64
C VAL A 144 -9.22 -0.64 12.57
N THR A 145 -9.31 0.29 11.62
CA THR A 145 -8.41 0.31 10.45
C THR A 145 -6.96 0.65 10.78
N ALA A 146 -6.69 1.35 11.89
CA ALA A 146 -5.32 1.62 12.32
C ALA A 146 -4.76 0.55 13.27
N THR A 147 -5.60 -0.17 14.03
CA THR A 147 -5.12 -1.17 15.01
C THR A 147 -5.01 -2.57 14.41
N PHE A 148 -5.98 -2.96 13.57
CA PHE A 148 -6.03 -4.28 12.95
C PHE A 148 -4.76 -4.62 12.14
N PRO A 149 -4.17 -3.70 11.34
CA PRO A 149 -2.90 -3.98 10.67
C PRO A 149 -1.76 -4.38 11.61
N TYR A 150 -1.67 -3.80 12.81
CA TYR A 150 -0.65 -4.19 13.79
C TYR A 150 -0.90 -5.60 14.32
N ILE A 151 -2.15 -5.97 14.59
CA ILE A 151 -2.50 -7.33 15.02
C ILE A 151 -2.06 -8.33 13.94
N VAL A 152 -2.39 -8.07 12.68
CA VAL A 152 -2.01 -8.93 11.55
C VAL A 152 -0.49 -8.99 11.38
N LEU A 153 0.21 -7.86 11.45
CA LEU A 153 1.67 -7.82 11.36
C LEU A 153 2.35 -8.60 12.49
N ILE A 154 1.82 -8.55 13.71
CA ILE A 154 2.34 -9.34 14.84
C ILE A 154 2.13 -10.85 14.60
N ILE A 155 0.96 -11.25 14.10
CA ILE A 155 0.68 -12.66 13.74
C ILE A 155 1.65 -13.12 12.65
N PHE A 156 1.80 -12.33 11.58
CA PHE A 156 2.72 -12.65 10.50
C PHE A 156 4.19 -12.60 10.91
N PHE A 157 4.56 -11.76 11.88
CA PHE A 157 5.89 -11.79 12.46
C PHE A 157 6.17 -13.15 13.11
N PHE A 158 5.33 -13.59 14.04
CA PHE A 158 5.52 -14.88 14.69
C PHE A 158 5.49 -16.04 13.69
N ARG A 159 4.59 -16.00 12.70
CA ARG A 159 4.58 -17.01 11.64
C ARG A 159 5.87 -16.97 10.82
N GLY A 160 6.29 -15.81 10.36
CA GLY A 160 7.45 -15.60 9.52
C GLY A 160 8.75 -16.06 10.17
N VAL A 161 8.94 -15.77 11.47
CA VAL A 161 10.15 -16.18 12.18
C VAL A 161 10.23 -17.69 12.46
N THR A 162 9.12 -18.42 12.35
CA THR A 162 9.12 -19.89 12.45
C THR A 162 9.39 -20.60 11.13
N LEU A 163 9.46 -19.88 10.01
CA LEU A 163 9.67 -20.50 8.69
C LEU A 163 11.14 -20.84 8.44
N HIS A 164 11.38 -21.96 7.79
CA HIS A 164 12.72 -22.34 7.33
C HIS A 164 13.25 -21.29 6.33
N GLY A 165 14.55 -20.96 6.38
CA GLY A 165 15.12 -19.97 5.45
C GLY A 165 14.80 -18.49 5.73
N MET A 166 14.09 -18.16 6.82
CA MET A 166 13.79 -16.76 7.17
C MET A 166 15.05 -15.89 7.34
N PHE A 167 16.15 -16.49 7.81
CA PHE A 167 17.40 -15.80 8.12
C PHE A 167 18.08 -15.25 6.87
N ASP A 168 17.96 -15.93 5.72
CA ASP A 168 18.55 -15.46 4.48
C ASP A 168 17.88 -14.18 3.98
N GLY A 169 16.56 -14.08 4.17
CA GLY A 169 15.81 -12.86 3.89
C GLY A 169 16.21 -11.70 4.80
N LEU A 170 16.34 -11.94 6.12
CA LEU A 170 16.80 -10.91 7.05
C LEU A 170 18.26 -10.51 6.81
N ARG A 171 19.12 -11.47 6.47
CA ARG A 171 20.50 -11.20 6.08
C ARG A 171 20.55 -10.30 4.86
N HIS A 172 19.70 -10.54 3.85
CA HIS A 172 19.60 -9.67 2.68
C HIS A 172 19.17 -8.24 3.06
N LEU A 173 18.18 -8.09 3.94
CA LEU A 173 17.71 -6.78 4.39
C LEU A 173 18.78 -5.99 5.15
N PHE A 174 19.55 -6.65 6.02
CA PHE A 174 20.50 -5.98 6.92
C PHE A 174 21.96 -6.02 6.46
N THR A 175 22.26 -6.51 5.25
CA THR A 175 23.62 -6.45 4.69
C THR A 175 23.83 -5.12 3.96
N PRO A 176 24.54 -4.14 4.54
CA PRO A 176 24.72 -2.84 3.91
C PRO A 176 25.66 -2.93 2.71
N LYS A 177 25.28 -2.28 1.61
CA LYS A 177 26.12 -2.07 0.44
C LYS A 177 26.60 -0.62 0.41
N TRP A 178 27.62 -0.29 1.20
CA TRP A 178 28.05 1.11 1.44
C TRP A 178 28.32 1.94 0.18
N TYR A 179 28.78 1.30 -0.90
CA TYR A 179 29.02 1.98 -2.17
C TYR A 179 27.75 2.56 -2.81
N THR A 180 26.55 2.05 -2.49
CA THR A 180 25.30 2.59 -3.05
C THR A 180 24.97 3.97 -2.48
N LEU A 181 25.53 4.36 -1.32
CA LEU A 181 25.32 5.69 -0.75
C LEU A 181 25.95 6.81 -1.58
N THR A 182 26.89 6.50 -2.48
CA THR A 182 27.46 7.50 -3.40
C THR A 182 26.53 7.81 -4.58
N ASP A 183 25.51 6.98 -4.81
CA ASP A 183 24.53 7.20 -5.87
C ASP A 183 23.47 8.22 -5.40
N PRO A 184 23.33 9.38 -6.08
CA PRO A 184 22.32 10.37 -5.72
C PRO A 184 20.88 9.85 -5.83
N VAL A 185 20.62 8.83 -6.67
CA VAL A 185 19.29 8.24 -6.83
C VAL A 185 18.81 7.60 -5.52
N VAL A 186 19.71 6.99 -4.75
CA VAL A 186 19.38 6.37 -3.45
C VAL A 186 18.83 7.41 -2.47
N TRP A 187 19.39 8.62 -2.47
CA TRP A 187 18.92 9.72 -1.62
C TRP A 187 17.61 10.33 -2.12
N LEU A 188 17.44 10.44 -3.44
CA LEU A 188 16.18 10.86 -4.06
C LEU A 188 15.04 9.90 -3.69
N GLU A 189 15.27 8.59 -3.77
CA GLU A 189 14.29 7.56 -3.40
C GLU A 189 13.98 7.59 -1.90
N ALA A 190 15.00 7.69 -1.04
CA ALA A 190 14.80 7.79 0.41
C ALA A 190 14.00 9.04 0.80
N GLY A 191 14.30 10.19 0.18
CA GLY A 191 13.55 11.44 0.36
C GLY A 191 12.11 11.32 -0.12
N THR A 192 11.90 10.73 -1.30
CA THR A 192 10.55 10.50 -1.84
C THR A 192 9.74 9.58 -0.93
N GLN A 193 10.35 8.48 -0.46
CA GLN A 193 9.72 7.50 0.41
C GLN A 193 9.23 8.13 1.72
N ILE A 194 10.04 8.98 2.38
CA ILE A 194 9.61 9.58 3.65
C ILE A 194 8.50 10.62 3.47
N PHE A 195 8.45 11.32 2.33
CA PHE A 195 7.36 12.23 2.00
C PHE A 195 6.04 11.49 1.81
N PHE A 196 6.04 10.39 1.05
CA PHE A 196 4.85 9.55 0.88
C PHE A 196 4.46 8.82 2.17
N SER A 197 5.43 8.29 2.91
CA SER A 197 5.18 7.53 4.15
C SER A 197 4.53 8.38 5.23
N LEU A 198 4.93 9.65 5.38
CA LEU A 198 4.31 10.58 6.34
C LEU A 198 3.11 11.35 5.77
N GLY A 199 2.80 11.21 4.49
CA GLY A 199 1.70 11.94 3.84
C GLY A 199 1.91 13.45 3.82
N LEU A 200 3.15 13.90 3.58
CA LEU A 200 3.50 15.33 3.51
C LEU A 200 2.98 15.99 2.24
N ALA A 201 2.68 17.29 2.30
CA ALA A 201 2.22 18.12 1.16
C ALA A 201 0.87 17.74 0.52
N PHE A 202 0.15 16.75 1.07
CA PHE A 202 -1.22 16.41 0.65
C PHE A 202 -2.29 17.32 1.25
N GLY A 203 -1.96 18.09 2.30
CA GLY A 203 -2.91 18.98 2.99
C GLY A 203 -3.88 18.26 3.94
N GLY A 204 -3.88 16.93 3.97
CA GLY A 204 -4.66 16.12 4.91
C GLY A 204 -4.26 16.35 6.37
N LEU A 205 -2.96 16.45 6.67
CA LEU A 205 -2.46 16.72 8.02
C LEU A 205 -2.89 18.09 8.54
N ILE A 206 -2.86 19.11 7.68
CA ILE A 206 -3.36 20.46 7.98
C ILE A 206 -4.85 20.39 8.31
N ALA A 207 -5.63 19.67 7.48
CA ALA A 207 -7.06 19.51 7.70
C ALA A 207 -7.36 18.78 9.02
N PHE A 208 -6.70 17.66 9.33
CA PHE A 208 -6.93 16.93 10.57
C PHE A 208 -6.51 17.72 11.81
N SER A 209 -5.32 18.33 11.81
CA SER A 209 -4.84 19.12 12.94
C SER A 209 -5.70 20.36 13.19
N SER A 210 -6.41 20.87 12.19
CA SER A 210 -7.36 21.99 12.35
C SER A 210 -8.51 21.70 13.33
N TYR A 211 -8.78 20.43 13.64
CA TYR A 211 -9.80 20.00 14.61
C TYR A 211 -9.26 19.72 16.02
N ASN A 212 -7.93 19.64 16.24
CA ASN A 212 -7.34 19.37 17.56
C ASN A 212 -7.58 20.51 18.55
N PRO A 213 -7.66 20.34 19.88
CA PRO A 213 -7.77 21.47 20.82
C PRO A 213 -6.65 22.52 20.67
N VAL A 214 -6.89 23.80 21.00
CA VAL A 214 -5.90 24.89 20.79
C VAL A 214 -4.63 24.66 21.59
N ASN A 215 -4.78 24.23 22.84
CA ASN A 215 -3.67 23.97 23.76
C ASN A 215 -3.13 22.54 23.66
N ASN A 216 -3.47 21.80 22.59
CA ASN A 216 -2.93 20.46 22.36
C ASN A 216 -1.45 20.53 21.98
N ASN A 217 -0.64 19.61 22.52
CA ASN A 217 0.81 19.59 22.25
C ASN A 217 1.13 18.90 20.92
N CYS A 218 0.99 19.63 19.81
CA CYS A 218 1.26 19.12 18.47
C CYS A 218 2.74 18.74 18.24
N TYR A 219 3.67 19.25 19.03
CA TYR A 219 5.08 18.87 18.96
C TYR A 219 5.27 17.42 19.42
N ARG A 220 4.66 17.05 20.55
CA ARG A 220 4.67 15.67 21.04
C ARG A 220 4.01 14.72 20.04
N ASP A 221 2.86 15.13 19.48
CA ASP A 221 2.15 14.33 18.48
C ASP A 221 3.01 14.11 17.23
N ALA A 222 3.71 15.15 16.76
CA ALA A 222 4.59 15.06 15.60
C ALA A 222 5.72 14.04 15.80
N ILE A 223 6.38 14.07 16.96
CA ILE A 223 7.43 13.10 17.29
C ILE A 223 6.85 11.69 17.39
N MET A 224 5.75 11.51 18.11
CA MET A 224 5.14 10.20 18.34
C MET A 224 4.72 9.54 17.02
N VAL A 225 4.06 10.29 16.13
CA VAL A 225 3.62 9.77 14.83
C VAL A 225 4.81 9.46 13.94
N SER A 226 5.82 10.35 13.89
CA SER A 226 7.00 10.13 13.04
C SER A 226 7.81 8.90 13.49
N MET A 227 8.02 8.75 14.80
CA MET A 227 8.70 7.58 15.35
C MET A 227 7.90 6.30 15.11
N THR A 228 6.60 6.30 15.39
CA THR A 228 5.72 5.16 15.12
C THR A 228 5.78 4.76 13.65
N ASN A 229 5.70 5.71 12.73
CA ASN A 229 5.80 5.45 11.29
C ASN A 229 7.11 4.75 10.91
N CYS A 230 8.26 5.24 11.40
CA CYS A 230 9.56 4.63 11.12
C CYS A 230 9.69 3.24 11.73
N PHE A 231 9.25 3.05 12.98
CA PHE A 231 9.26 1.73 13.63
C PHE A 231 8.37 0.73 12.91
N THR A 232 7.16 1.12 12.52
CA THR A 232 6.22 0.26 11.80
C THR A 232 6.77 -0.11 10.43
N SER A 233 7.42 0.83 9.73
CA SER A 233 8.07 0.56 8.43
C SER A 233 9.20 -0.46 8.57
N MET A 234 10.07 -0.31 9.58
CA MET A 234 11.14 -1.27 9.87
C MET A 234 10.57 -2.65 10.25
N PHE A 235 9.56 -2.67 11.12
CA PHE A 235 8.92 -3.90 11.58
C PHE A 235 8.24 -4.65 10.42
N ALA A 236 7.49 -3.94 9.57
CA ALA A 236 6.89 -4.52 8.37
C ALA A 236 7.96 -5.04 7.40
N GLY A 237 9.08 -4.34 7.25
CA GLY A 237 10.24 -4.81 6.47
C GLY A 237 10.76 -6.16 6.96
N ILE A 238 10.96 -6.32 8.27
CA ILE A 238 11.38 -7.60 8.88
C ILE A 238 10.38 -8.71 8.55
N VAL A 239 9.07 -8.45 8.70
CA VAL A 239 8.02 -9.43 8.39
C VAL A 239 8.07 -9.85 6.92
N VAL A 240 8.11 -8.89 5.99
CA VAL A 240 8.14 -9.17 4.55
C VAL A 240 9.39 -9.96 4.16
N PHE A 241 10.57 -9.52 4.60
CA PHE A 241 11.82 -10.20 4.27
C PHE A 241 11.93 -11.61 4.87
N SER A 242 11.31 -11.87 6.03
CA SER A 242 11.25 -13.24 6.58
C SER A 242 10.53 -14.22 5.64
N VAL A 243 9.42 -13.78 5.02
CA VAL A 243 8.64 -14.60 4.08
C VAL A 243 9.35 -14.72 2.73
N ILE A 244 10.01 -13.65 2.27
CA ILE A 244 10.84 -13.70 1.05
C ILE A 244 11.99 -14.70 1.22
N GLY A 245 12.66 -14.71 2.37
CA GLY A 245 13.72 -15.68 2.68
C GLY A 245 13.24 -17.13 2.62
N PHE A 246 12.09 -17.41 3.24
CA PHE A 246 11.44 -18.73 3.13
C PHE A 246 11.14 -19.10 1.67
N LYS A 247 10.53 -18.20 0.90
CA LYS A 247 10.21 -18.45 -0.51
C LYS A 247 11.46 -18.72 -1.35
N ALA A 248 12.52 -17.94 -1.13
CA ALA A 248 13.79 -18.12 -1.84
C ALA A 248 14.42 -19.47 -1.53
N THR A 249 14.43 -19.87 -0.26
CA THR A 249 14.98 -21.16 0.20
C THR A 249 14.20 -22.33 -0.38
N LEU A 250 12.87 -22.29 -0.30
CA LEU A 250 12.01 -23.32 -0.86
C LEU A 250 12.20 -23.49 -2.38
N ASN A 251 12.33 -22.37 -3.11
CA ASN A 251 12.57 -22.43 -4.55
C ASN A 251 13.95 -22.98 -4.88
N TYR A 252 14.96 -22.67 -4.07
CA TYR A 252 16.31 -23.22 -4.23
C TYR A 252 16.32 -24.74 -4.01
N GLU A 253 15.68 -25.23 -2.94
CA GLU A 253 15.57 -26.66 -2.64
C GLU A 253 14.88 -27.43 -3.76
N LYS A 254 13.75 -26.93 -4.27
CA LYS A 254 13.03 -27.52 -5.42
C LYS A 254 13.85 -27.58 -6.71
N CYS A 255 14.85 -26.72 -6.86
CA CYS A 255 15.73 -26.72 -8.02
C CYS A 255 16.84 -27.78 -7.92
N LEU A 256 17.13 -28.26 -6.70
CA LEU A 256 18.15 -29.30 -6.46
C LEU A 256 17.58 -30.72 -6.62
N GLU A 257 16.26 -30.88 -6.46
CA GLU A 257 15.51 -32.12 -6.73
C GLU A 257 15.35 -32.38 -8.24
#